data_AF-A0AAV2MYQ6-F1
#
_entry.id   AF-A0AAV2MYQ6-F1
#
_cell.length_a   1.000
_cell.length_b   1.000
_cell.length_c   1.000
_cell.angle_alpha   90.00
_cell.angle_beta   90.00
_cell.angle_gamma   90.00
#
_symmetry.space_group_name_H-M   'P 1'
#
loop_
_entity.id
_entity.type
_entity.pdbx_description
1 polymer ?
#
loop_
_entity_poly.entity_id
_entity_poly.type
_entity_poly.pdbx_seq_one_letter_code
_entity_poly.pdbx_strand_id
1 'polypeptide(L)' 'MKWKRTTQRRWWIRPVNRLRNAQGFYHNIVQELLQNDNEEFFGLYRMWPEQFKLLVHPHLQKNSIWTPLPTELRVAVTLL' A
#
# COMPACT_ATOMS: atom_id res chain seq x y z
N MET A 1 22.24 -31.51 -0.48
CA MET A 1 21.44 -30.36 0.02
C MET A 1 22.00 -29.07 -0.54
N LYS A 2 21.28 -28.39 -1.45
CA LYS A 2 21.69 -27.08 -2.00
C LYS A 2 21.08 -25.97 -1.15
N TRP A 3 21.92 -25.21 -0.44
CA TRP A 3 21.50 -23.96 0.21
C TRP A 3 21.15 -22.96 -0.89
N LYS A 4 19.86 -22.62 -1.05
CA LYS A 4 19.46 -21.47 -1.87
C LYS A 4 20.01 -20.24 -1.17
N ARG A 5 21.07 -19.63 -1.74
CA ARG A 5 21.51 -18.30 -1.32
C ARG A 5 20.36 -17.35 -1.67
N THR A 6 19.62 -16.91 -0.66
CA THR A 6 18.66 -15.82 -0.81
C THR A 6 19.48 -14.58 -1.11
N THR A 7 19.65 -14.26 -2.39
CA THR A 7 20.33 -13.05 -2.82
C THR A 7 19.57 -11.89 -2.18
N GLN A 8 20.20 -11.25 -1.18
CA GLN A 8 19.67 -10.07 -0.52
C GLN A 8 19.51 -8.98 -1.59
N ARG A 9 18.31 -8.86 -2.17
CA ARG A 9 17.94 -7.81 -3.12
C ARG A 9 17.93 -6.49 -2.37
N ARG A 10 19.12 -5.94 -2.13
CA ARG A 10 19.37 -4.77 -1.27
C ARG A 10 18.82 -3.47 -1.86
N TRP A 11 18.64 -3.41 -3.19
CA TRP A 11 18.38 -2.19 -3.93
C TRP A 11 17.00 -2.12 -4.62
N TRP A 12 16.22 -3.20 -4.59
CA TRP A 12 14.94 -3.28 -5.32
C TRP A 12 13.71 -3.47 -4.43
N ILE A 13 13.92 -3.76 -3.14
CA ILE A 13 12.85 -3.89 -2.17
C ILE A 13 12.82 -2.59 -1.36
N ARG A 14 11.82 -1.75 -1.62
CA ARG A 14 11.57 -0.55 -0.82
C ARG A 14 11.42 -0.94 0.66
N PRO A 15 11.91 -0.13 1.61
CA PRO A 15 11.79 -0.40 3.04
C PRO A 15 10.37 -0.78 3.45
N VAL A 16 9.36 -0.09 2.90
CA VAL A 16 7.95 -0.39 3.17
C VAL A 16 7.51 -1.82 2.80
N ASN A 17 8.13 -2.41 1.77
CA ASN A 17 7.79 -3.77 1.35
C ASN A 17 8.43 -4.85 2.23
N ARG A 18 9.37 -4.48 3.11
CA ARG A 18 10.03 -5.43 4.03
C ARG A 18 9.08 -5.89 5.13
N LEU A 19 8.17 -5.02 5.56
CA LEU A 19 7.18 -5.32 6.59
C LEU A 19 5.89 -5.93 6.03
N ARG A 20 5.74 -6.00 4.70
CA ARG A 20 4.52 -6.50 4.02
C ARG A 20 4.06 -7.87 4.49
N ASN A 21 4.99 -8.79 4.73
CA ASN A 21 4.67 -10.14 5.19
C ASN A 21 4.34 -10.20 6.70
N ALA A 22 4.82 -9.24 7.48
CA ALA A 22 4.65 -9.19 8.94
C ALA A 22 3.39 -8.40 9.35
N GLN A 23 3.12 -7.30 8.66
CA GLN A 23 2.06 -6.35 9.00
C GLN A 23 0.81 -6.47 8.13
N GLY A 24 0.89 -7.13 6.98
CA GLY A 24 -0.20 -7.14 6.00
C GLY A 24 -0.28 -5.83 5.20
N PHE A 25 -0.77 -5.92 3.96
CA PHE A 25 -0.57 -4.86 2.96
C PHE A 25 -1.32 -3.55 3.25
N TYR A 26 -2.57 -3.62 3.70
CA TYR A 26 -3.41 -2.43 3.76
C TYR A 26 -3.63 -1.91 5.18
N HIS A 27 -3.95 -2.78 6.13
CA HIS A 27 -4.32 -2.37 7.48
C HIS A 27 -3.19 -1.67 8.23
N ASN A 28 -1.94 -1.90 7.82
CA ASN A 28 -0.78 -1.31 8.45
C ASN A 28 0.02 -0.44 7.47
N ILE A 29 0.50 -0.96 6.34
CA ILE A 29 1.45 -0.21 5.50
C ILE A 29 0.84 1.06 4.87
N VAL A 30 -0.31 0.97 4.21
CA VAL A 30 -0.90 2.13 3.52
C VAL A 30 -1.30 3.21 4.52
N GLN A 31 -1.91 2.83 5.62
CA GLN A 31 -2.30 3.75 6.70
C GLN A 31 -1.08 4.36 7.39
N GLU A 32 -0.04 3.56 7.67
CA GLU A 32 1.22 4.02 8.27
C GLU A 32 1.95 5.01 7.36
N LEU A 33 2.00 4.75 6.05
CA LEU A 33 2.53 5.71 5.08
C LEU A 33 1.71 7.00 5.01
N LEU A 34 0.38 6.90 5.03
CA LEU A 34 -0.52 8.06 4.98
C LEU A 34 -0.42 8.97 6.21
N GLN A 35 -0.03 8.41 7.37
CA GLN A 35 -0.02 9.12 8.65
C GLN A 35 1.38 9.50 9.13
N ASN A 36 2.38 8.64 8.89
CA ASN A 36 3.71 8.78 9.48
C ASN A 36 4.81 9.11 8.46
N ASP A 37 4.63 8.78 7.17
CA ASP A 37 5.69 8.94 6.17
C ASP A 37 5.18 9.36 4.78
N ASN A 38 4.89 10.66 4.67
CA ASN A 38 4.38 11.27 3.44
C ASN A 38 5.37 11.21 2.27
N GLU A 39 6.68 11.18 2.54
CA GLU A 39 7.72 11.11 1.51
C GLU A 39 7.80 9.71 0.89
N GLU A 40 7.77 8.64 1.71
CA GLU A 40 7.65 7.27 1.20
C GLU A 40 6.31 7.07 0.48
N PHE A 41 5.23 7.65 0.99
CA PHE A 41 3.92 7.63 0.31
C PHE A 41 4.01 8.25 -1.09
N PHE A 42 4.60 9.44 -1.22
CA PHE A 42 4.82 10.09 -2.51
C PHE A 42 5.75 9.25 -3.40
N GLY A 43 6.78 8.61 -2.83
CA GLY A 43 7.68 7.73 -3.56
C GLY A 43 6.98 6.50 -4.16
N LEU A 44 5.96 5.99 -3.46
CA LEU A 44 5.19 4.80 -3.86
C LEU A 44 4.07 5.15 -4.84
N TYR A 45 3.22 6.10 -4.48
CA TYR A 45 2.00 6.46 -5.24
C TYR A 45 2.18 7.63 -6.20
N ARG A 46 3.33 8.32 -6.17
CA ARG A 46 3.63 9.52 -6.97
C ARG A 46 2.60 10.64 -6.79
N MET A 47 1.98 10.68 -5.62
CA MET A 47 0.98 11.67 -5.24
C MET A 47 1.03 11.93 -3.74
N TRP A 48 0.57 13.10 -3.31
CA TRP A 48 0.47 13.44 -1.90
C TRP A 48 -0.75 12.77 -1.24
N PRO A 49 -0.71 12.48 0.07
CA PRO A 49 -1.83 11.88 0.81
C PRO A 49 -3.14 12.64 0.66
N GLU A 50 -3.08 13.97 0.60
CA GLU A 50 -4.21 14.87 0.31
C GLU A 50 -4.91 14.50 -1.01
N GLN A 51 -4.12 14.34 -2.08
CA GLN A 51 -4.62 13.98 -3.41
C GLN A 51 -5.21 12.57 -3.41
N PHE A 52 -4.65 11.66 -2.62
CA PHE A 52 -5.16 10.30 -2.48
C PHE A 52 -6.52 10.30 -1.79
N LYS A 53 -6.69 11.09 -0.72
CA LYS A 53 -7.98 11.24 -0.03
C LYS A 53 -9.08 11.78 -0.96
N LEU A 54 -8.74 12.69 -1.88
CA LEU A 54 -9.68 13.18 -2.90
C LEU A 54 -10.20 12.06 -3.82
N LEU A 55 -9.37 11.06 -4.14
CA LEU A 55 -9.79 9.90 -4.93
C LEU A 55 -10.72 8.97 -4.16
N VAL A 56 -10.59 8.90 -2.83
CA VAL A 56 -11.38 8.03 -1.96
C VAL A 56 -12.75 8.65 -1.62
N HIS A 57 -12.80 9.98 -1.49
CA HIS A 57 -14.00 10.73 -1.11
C HIS A 57 -15.13 10.60 -2.16
N PRO A 58 -16.40 10.81 -1.77
CA PRO A 58 -17.45 9.78 -1.60
C PRO A 58 -17.91 9.07 -2.90
N HIS A 59 -17.24 9.26 -4.03
CA HIS A 59 -17.70 8.83 -5.36
C HIS A 59 -17.49 7.34 -5.65
N LEU A 60 -16.75 6.60 -4.83
CA LEU A 60 -16.42 5.20 -5.03
C LEU A 60 -17.26 4.25 -4.16
N GLN A 61 -18.57 4.46 -4.14
CA GLN A 61 -19.49 3.50 -3.53
C GLN A 61 -19.60 2.26 -4.42
N LYS A 62 -19.21 1.10 -3.89
CA LYS A 62 -19.39 -0.19 -4.58
C LYS A 62 -20.55 -0.94 -3.94
N ASN A 63 -21.60 -1.14 -4.73
CA ASN A 63 -22.73 -1.97 -4.37
C ASN A 63 -22.45 -3.40 -4.83
N SER A 64 -22.16 -4.30 -3.89
CA SER A 64 -21.94 -5.72 -4.18
C SER A 64 -22.66 -6.61 -3.17
N ILE A 65 -22.99 -7.83 -3.60
CA ILE A 65 -23.65 -8.84 -2.76
C ILE A 65 -22.78 -9.20 -1.54
N TRP A 66 -21.45 -9.19 -1.72
CA TRP A 66 -20.47 -9.39 -0.66
C TRP A 66 -19.94 -8.06 -0.15
N THR A 67 -19.51 -8.02 1.11
CA THR A 67 -18.84 -6.87 1.72
C THR A 67 -17.59 -6.53 0.90
N PRO A 68 -17.55 -5.38 0.21
CA PRO A 68 -16.40 -5.00 -0.58
C PRO A 68 -15.22 -4.67 0.36
N LEU A 69 -14.01 -4.84 -0.16
CA LEU A 69 -12.82 -4.30 0.50
C LEU A 69 -12.98 -2.79 0.70
N PRO A 70 -12.37 -2.22 1.76
CA PRO A 70 -12.40 -0.78 2.00
C PRO A 70 -12.03 0.01 0.74
N THR A 71 -12.71 1.13 0.51
CA THR A 71 -12.52 1.93 -0.71
C THR A 71 -11.07 2.36 -0.88
N GLU A 72 -10.42 2.82 0.19
CA GLU A 72 -9.01 3.21 0.15
C GLU A 72 -8.12 2.01 -0.18
N LEU A 73 -8.44 0.80 0.29
CA LEU A 73 -7.68 -0.41 -0.04
C LEU A 73 -7.72 -0.69 -1.52
N ARG A 74 -8.93 -0.61 -2.09
CA ARG A 74 -9.14 -0.85 -3.51
C ARG A 74 -8.37 0.17 -4.35
N VAL A 75 -8.45 1.45 -4.00
CA VAL A 75 -7.69 2.50 -4.69
C VAL A 75 -6.19 2.27 -4.52
N ALA A 76 -5.73 2.00 -3.30
CA ALA A 76 -4.32 1.74 -2.99
C ALA A 76 -3.75 0.57 -3.78
N VAL A 77 -4.46 -0.56 -3.89
CA VAL A 77 -4.02 -1.72 -4.67
C VAL A 77 -4.08 -1.44 -6.18
N THR A 78 -5.03 -0.61 -6.64
CA THR A 78 -5.18 -0.29 -8.07
C THR A 78 -4.07 0.62 -8.58
N LEU A 79 -3.52 1.49 -7.72
CA LEU A 79 -2.48 2.46 -8.05
C LEU A 79 -1.04 1.91 -7.90
N LEU A 80 -0.88 0.67 -7.42
CA LEU A 80 0.41 0.03 -7.10
C LEU A 80 0.85 -0.94 -8.19
#